data_AF-A0A1M6HNA8-F1
#
_entry.id   AF-A0A1M6HNA8-F1
#
_cell.length_a   1.000
_cell.length_b   1.000
_cell.length_c   1.000
_cell.angle_alpha   90.00
_cell.angle_beta   90.00
_cell.angle_gamma   90.00
#
_symmetry.space_group_name_H-M   'P 1'
#
loop_
_entity.id
_entity.type
_entity.pdbx_description
1 polymer ?
#
loop_
_entity_poly.entity_id
_entity_poly.type
_entity_poly.pdbx_seq_one_letter_code
_entity_poly.pdbx_strand_id
1 'polypeptide(L)'
;MKINKPFKKMPGGGRNIFAPSYLWMANDHLLCVNTTLFYEESYRRFFFRDIQAIFIQNTVAGYAWMASYSLLVLLFGWWTVSGGVETAGFIVPLAVFSFLLARSIFSKGSCKFWIQTDSGVELLKSVNSRRRAKKILAQLRPLIEQAQGGNFAPETLGDASGRPTIDHGGLFEADRKAQNKTPGKGAPAPTQQTAPPRRQFHKPLYALFIISAGMTGLEFLFSSLLMEFCGGLIFLAIGALVIMALVRQGGGAVSSGLRTLTWISGGFALIAFGAGYITFMAVIIQNPDIGNNHWLILKTMAEMSPKENSLLFALSIFHIIGCSFLGVTGLVLANMQGSHSEKTGENSQPSTDMPVAAGEDS
;
A
#
# COMPACT_ATOMS: atom_id res chain seq x y z
N MET A 1 35.83 -10.29 27.25
CA MET A 1 35.25 -8.98 26.87
C MET A 1 34.20 -9.23 25.78
N LYS A 2 32.90 -9.13 26.08
CA LYS A 2 31.87 -9.26 25.03
C LYS A 2 31.90 -7.96 24.22
N ILE A 3 32.23 -8.05 22.93
CA ILE A 3 32.16 -6.92 22.00
C ILE A 3 30.69 -6.48 21.97
N ASN A 4 30.35 -5.40 22.67
CA ASN A 4 29.02 -4.81 22.60
C ASN A 4 28.81 -4.37 21.17
N LYS A 5 27.91 -5.05 20.45
CA LYS A 5 27.50 -4.60 19.12
C LYS A 5 26.89 -3.20 19.31
N PRO A 6 27.39 -2.16 18.62
CA PRO A 6 26.94 -0.79 18.85
C PRO A 6 25.46 -0.57 18.52
N PHE A 7 24.85 -1.50 17.78
CA PHE A 7 23.44 -1.45 17.38
C PHE A 7 22.72 -2.76 17.66
N LYS A 8 21.56 -2.67 18.32
CA LYS A 8 20.64 -3.79 18.55
C LYS A 8 19.44 -3.67 17.61
N LYS A 9 19.23 -4.67 16.75
CA LYS A 9 18.05 -4.69 15.86
C LYS A 9 16.78 -4.81 16.67
N MET A 10 15.84 -3.89 16.45
CA MET A 10 14.56 -3.89 17.16
C MET A 10 13.57 -4.88 16.52
N PRO A 11 12.74 -5.54 17.33
CA PRO A 11 11.74 -6.49 16.84
C PRO A 11 10.62 -5.74 16.10
N GLY A 12 10.71 -5.71 14.77
CA GLY A 12 9.67 -5.06 13.98
C GLY A 12 10.09 -4.57 12.62
N GLY A 13 11.04 -5.24 11.95
CA GLY A 13 11.29 -4.95 10.53
C GLY A 13 9.99 -5.09 9.74
N GLY A 14 9.55 -4.00 9.12
CA GLY A 14 8.32 -4.01 8.34
C GLY A 14 8.48 -5.01 7.20
N ARG A 15 7.67 -6.08 7.20
CA ARG A 15 7.63 -7.10 6.13
C ARG A 15 7.02 -6.52 4.86
N ASN A 16 7.62 -5.46 4.33
CA ASN A 16 7.34 -5.06 2.97
C ASN A 16 8.42 -5.64 2.09
N ILE A 17 8.00 -6.64 1.33
CA ILE A 17 8.82 -7.35 0.35
C ILE A 17 9.48 -6.36 -0.62
N PHE A 18 8.80 -5.24 -0.91
CA PHE A 18 9.23 -4.23 -1.86
C PHE A 18 9.97 -3.02 -1.27
N ALA A 19 9.95 -2.84 0.05
CA ALA A 19 10.57 -1.68 0.71
C ALA A 19 10.74 -1.99 2.20
N PRO A 20 11.71 -2.85 2.55
CA PRO A 20 11.93 -3.21 3.94
C PRO A 20 12.39 -1.97 4.71
N SER A 21 11.88 -1.83 5.92
CA SER A 21 12.32 -0.79 6.86
C SER A 21 12.74 -1.48 8.14
N TYR A 22 13.93 -1.13 8.62
CA TYR A 22 14.54 -1.69 9.80
C TYR A 22 14.72 -0.61 10.85
N LEU A 23 14.55 -1.01 12.10
CA LEU A 23 14.76 -0.16 13.24
C LEU A 23 15.90 -0.75 14.07
N TRP A 24 16.91 0.06 14.32
CA TRP A 24 18.09 -0.30 15.09
C TRP A 24 18.18 0.64 16.27
N MET A 25 18.50 0.11 17.44
CA MET A 25 18.61 0.87 18.68
C MET A 25 20.09 0.95 19.06
N ALA A 26 20.57 2.18 19.24
CA ALA A 26 21.84 2.50 19.86
C ALA A 26 21.62 2.86 21.35
N ASN A 27 22.67 3.27 22.04
CA ASN A 27 22.60 3.62 23.46
C ASN A 27 21.92 4.98 23.71
N ASP A 28 22.00 5.89 22.73
CA ASP A 28 21.59 7.29 22.82
C ASP A 28 20.53 7.69 21.77
N HIS A 29 20.37 6.87 20.72
CA HIS A 29 19.45 7.16 19.63
C HIS A 29 18.84 5.89 19.00
N LEU A 30 17.76 6.12 18.27
CA LEU A 30 17.10 5.16 17.41
C LEU A 30 17.48 5.44 15.95
N LEU A 31 17.93 4.43 15.22
CA LEU A 31 18.25 4.51 13.80
C LEU A 31 17.15 3.82 12.99
N CYS A 32 16.46 4.57 12.15
CA CYS A 32 15.56 4.04 11.14
C CYS A 32 16.30 3.95 9.81
N VAL A 33 16.31 2.75 9.24
CA VAL A 33 16.85 2.48 7.90
C VAL A 33 15.67 2.14 7.01
N ASN A 34 15.43 2.98 6.00
CA ASN A 34 14.39 2.76 5.00
C ASN A 34 15.06 2.38 3.68
N THR A 35 14.81 1.17 3.20
CA THR A 35 15.29 0.73 1.89
C THR A 35 14.18 0.91 0.86
N THR A 36 14.52 1.55 -0.25
CA THR A 36 13.62 1.74 -1.40
C THR A 36 13.84 0.66 -2.44
N LEU A 37 12.89 0.47 -3.36
CA LEU A 37 12.92 -0.58 -4.40
C LEU A 37 14.18 -0.52 -5.29
N PHE A 38 14.83 0.66 -5.38
CA PHE A 38 16.02 0.92 -6.19
C PHE A 38 17.31 1.01 -5.35
N TYR A 39 17.37 0.32 -4.21
CA TYR A 39 18.55 0.27 -3.32
C TYR A 39 19.01 1.59 -2.70
N GLU A 40 18.23 2.67 -2.83
CA GLU A 40 18.46 3.85 -2.00
C GLU A 40 18.10 3.53 -0.54
N GLU A 41 19.09 3.64 0.33
CA GLU A 41 18.95 3.47 1.76
C GLU A 41 18.97 4.83 2.45
N SER A 42 17.83 5.22 3.00
CA SER A 42 17.72 6.43 3.82
C SER A 42 17.96 6.06 5.29
N TYR A 43 18.95 6.71 5.89
CA TYR A 43 19.33 6.56 7.29
C TYR A 43 18.86 7.78 8.09
N ARG A 44 18.08 7.55 9.15
CA ARG A 44 17.59 8.64 10.02
C ARG A 44 17.79 8.29 11.49
N ARG A 45 18.38 9.24 12.23
CA ARG A 45 18.68 9.10 13.66
C ARG A 45 17.71 9.93 14.48
N PHE A 46 17.18 9.35 15.55
CA PHE A 46 16.31 10.00 16.53
C PHE A 46 16.96 9.89 17.90
N PHE A 47 17.52 10.98 18.41
CA PHE A 47 18.14 10.99 19.75
C PHE A 47 17.06 10.91 20.82
N PHE A 48 17.27 10.10 21.86
CA PHE A 48 16.26 9.90 22.91
C PHE A 48 15.93 11.18 23.67
N ARG A 49 16.90 12.09 23.80
CA ARG A 49 16.70 13.41 24.42
C ARG A 49 15.71 14.28 23.65
N ASP A 50 15.63 14.12 22.33
CA ASP A 50 14.87 15.00 21.44
C ASP A 50 13.47 14.45 21.14
N ILE A 51 13.13 13.24 21.62
CA ILE A 51 11.80 12.64 21.43
C ILE A 51 10.82 13.30 22.40
N GLN A 52 9.84 14.01 21.86
CA GLN A 52 8.82 14.71 22.64
C GLN A 52 7.56 13.86 22.83
N ALA A 53 7.13 13.15 21.79
CA ALA A 53 5.92 12.32 21.84
C ALA A 53 5.97 11.12 20.89
N ILE A 54 5.19 10.08 21.21
CA ILE A 54 5.02 8.89 20.38
C ILE A 54 3.53 8.60 20.22
N PHE A 55 3.04 8.53 18.98
CA PHE A 55 1.64 8.26 18.67
C PHE A 55 1.45 6.91 18.00
N ILE A 56 0.41 6.18 18.40
CA ILE A 56 0.01 4.92 17.77
C ILE A 56 -1.40 5.10 17.21
N GLN A 57 -1.51 5.20 15.88
CA GLN A 57 -2.78 5.39 15.19
C GLN A 57 -3.27 4.06 14.60
N ASN A 58 -4.54 3.71 14.83
CA ASN A 58 -5.15 2.56 14.17
C ASN A 58 -5.40 2.87 12.69
N THR A 59 -5.22 1.87 11.82
CA THR A 59 -5.47 2.02 10.39
C THR A 59 -6.66 1.21 9.94
N VAL A 60 -7.51 1.80 9.08
CA VAL A 60 -8.61 1.09 8.41
C VAL A 60 -8.12 0.05 7.40
N ALA A 61 -6.85 0.12 6.98
CA ALA A 61 -6.27 -0.82 6.03
C ALA A 61 -6.33 -2.27 6.52
N GLY A 62 -6.27 -2.51 7.83
CA GLY A 62 -6.45 -3.86 8.40
C GLY A 62 -7.86 -4.40 8.13
N TYR A 63 -8.89 -3.57 8.32
CA TYR A 63 -10.28 -3.93 8.03
C TYR A 63 -10.51 -4.13 6.53
N ALA A 64 -9.87 -3.33 5.66
CA ALA A 64 -9.94 -3.54 4.22
C ALA A 64 -9.40 -4.92 3.82
N TRP A 65 -8.22 -5.33 4.33
CA TRP A 65 -7.70 -6.67 4.09
C TRP A 65 -8.60 -7.78 4.64
N MET A 66 -9.19 -7.58 5.82
CA MET A 66 -10.18 -8.52 6.36
C MET A 66 -11.39 -8.65 5.46
N ALA A 67 -11.95 -7.54 4.97
CA ALA A 67 -13.07 -7.56 4.04
C ALA A 67 -12.70 -8.29 2.74
N SER A 68 -11.52 -8.02 2.17
CA SER A 68 -11.04 -8.71 0.98
C SER A 68 -10.88 -10.21 1.20
N TYR A 69 -10.24 -10.64 2.29
CA TYR A 69 -10.10 -12.07 2.58
C TYR A 69 -11.45 -12.73 2.89
N SER A 70 -12.36 -12.02 3.56
CA SER A 70 -13.71 -12.51 3.83
C SER A 70 -14.49 -12.73 2.53
N LEU A 71 -14.40 -11.79 1.59
CA LEU A 71 -15.03 -11.93 0.27
C LEU A 71 -14.49 -13.15 -0.48
N LEU A 72 -13.17 -13.34 -0.48
CA LEU A 72 -12.55 -14.49 -1.13
C LEU A 72 -12.93 -15.81 -0.46
N VAL A 73 -12.98 -15.87 0.88
CA VAL A 73 -13.43 -17.07 1.60
C VAL A 73 -14.90 -17.39 1.27
N LEU A 74 -15.77 -16.38 1.22
CA LEU A 74 -17.17 -16.58 0.83
C LEU A 74 -17.28 -17.07 -0.61
N LEU A 75 -16.50 -16.49 -1.53
CA LEU A 75 -16.46 -16.90 -2.92
C LEU A 75 -16.01 -18.36 -3.04
N PHE A 76 -14.81 -18.71 -2.58
CA PHE A 76 -14.31 -20.09 -2.69
C PHE A 76 -15.11 -21.09 -1.86
N GLY A 77 -15.67 -20.66 -0.72
CA GLY A 77 -16.55 -21.48 0.11
C GLY A 77 -17.85 -21.82 -0.61
N TRP A 78 -18.47 -20.82 -1.25
CA TRP A 78 -19.65 -21.04 -2.10
C TRP A 78 -19.35 -22.06 -3.19
N TRP A 79 -18.25 -21.85 -3.95
CA TRP A 79 -17.83 -22.77 -5.01
C TRP A 79 -17.60 -24.21 -4.51
N THR A 80 -17.05 -24.38 -3.31
CA THR A 80 -16.78 -25.70 -2.72
C THR A 80 -18.07 -26.40 -2.29
N VAL A 81 -19.05 -25.67 -1.77
CA VAL A 81 -20.34 -26.24 -1.33
C VAL A 81 -21.23 -26.56 -2.53
N SER A 82 -21.20 -25.75 -3.58
CA SER A 82 -22.14 -25.85 -4.69
C SER A 82 -21.77 -26.91 -5.75
N GLY A 83 -20.50 -27.27 -5.93
CA GLY A 83 -20.07 -28.12 -7.07
C GLY A 83 -19.74 -29.59 -6.77
N GLY A 84 -20.07 -30.12 -5.57
CA GLY A 84 -19.89 -31.54 -5.26
C GLY A 84 -18.43 -32.01 -5.22
N VAL A 85 -18.19 -33.32 -5.38
CA VAL A 85 -16.86 -33.96 -5.21
C VAL A 85 -15.80 -33.45 -6.20
N GLU A 86 -16.21 -32.94 -7.35
CA GLU A 86 -15.31 -32.42 -8.39
C GLU A 86 -14.70 -31.05 -8.04
N THR A 87 -15.16 -30.40 -6.97
CA THR A 87 -14.62 -29.12 -6.49
C THR A 87 -13.42 -29.24 -5.56
N ALA A 88 -12.85 -30.44 -5.41
CA ALA A 88 -11.71 -30.70 -4.52
C ALA A 88 -10.53 -29.72 -4.74
N GLY A 89 -10.34 -29.22 -5.96
CA GLY A 89 -9.32 -28.20 -6.29
C GLY A 89 -9.49 -26.86 -5.57
N PHE A 90 -10.71 -26.48 -5.19
CA PHE A 90 -11.00 -25.20 -4.52
C PHE A 90 -10.80 -25.24 -3.00
N ILE A 91 -10.64 -26.44 -2.42
CA ILE A 91 -10.36 -26.62 -0.99
C ILE A 91 -9.03 -25.95 -0.61
N VAL A 92 -8.01 -26.04 -1.46
CA VAL A 92 -6.68 -25.46 -1.19
C VAL A 92 -6.73 -23.93 -1.13
N PRO A 93 -7.24 -23.20 -2.15
CA PRO A 93 -7.47 -21.76 -2.05
C PRO A 93 -8.32 -21.36 -0.85
N LEU A 94 -9.43 -22.06 -0.60
CA LEU A 94 -10.31 -21.79 0.53
C LEU A 94 -9.56 -21.88 1.87
N ALA A 95 -8.77 -22.94 2.07
CA ALA A 95 -7.97 -23.12 3.27
C ALA A 95 -6.93 -22.01 3.44
N VAL A 96 -6.25 -21.63 2.35
CA VAL A 96 -5.25 -20.54 2.37
C VAL A 96 -5.89 -19.21 2.75
N PHE A 97 -6.98 -18.80 2.10
CA PHE A 97 -7.63 -17.53 2.40
C PHE A 97 -8.30 -17.53 3.77
N SER A 98 -8.85 -18.66 4.21
CA SER A 98 -9.39 -18.81 5.58
C SER A 98 -8.29 -18.65 6.62
N PHE A 99 -7.11 -19.24 6.38
CA PHE A 99 -5.94 -19.06 7.25
C PHE A 99 -5.46 -17.60 7.27
N LEU A 100 -5.42 -16.92 6.13
CA LEU A 100 -5.05 -15.50 6.04
C LEU A 100 -6.07 -14.60 6.75
N LEU A 101 -7.36 -14.87 6.61
CA LEU A 101 -8.43 -14.17 7.33
C LEU A 101 -8.31 -14.37 8.84
N ALA A 102 -8.18 -15.62 9.29
CA ALA A 102 -7.98 -15.94 10.70
C ALA A 102 -6.75 -15.22 11.26
N ARG A 103 -5.62 -15.30 10.56
CA ARG A 103 -4.40 -14.55 10.89
C ARG A 103 -4.66 -13.05 11.02
N SER A 104 -5.43 -12.46 10.09
CA SER A 104 -5.76 -11.04 10.09
C SER A 104 -6.59 -10.65 11.33
N ILE A 105 -7.62 -11.45 11.65
CA ILE A 105 -8.45 -11.31 12.86
C ILE A 105 -7.58 -11.39 14.13
N PHE A 106 -6.73 -12.41 14.24
CA PHE A 106 -5.88 -12.59 15.42
C PHE A 106 -4.75 -11.55 15.54
N SER A 107 -4.39 -10.85 14.46
CA SER A 107 -3.29 -9.86 14.44
C SER A 107 -3.60 -8.59 15.26
N LYS A 108 -4.83 -8.39 15.76
CA LYS A 108 -5.28 -7.18 16.52
C LYS A 108 -5.07 -5.86 15.75
N GLY A 109 -5.09 -5.92 14.41
CA GLY A 109 -5.11 -4.76 13.53
C GLY A 109 -3.74 -4.15 13.18
N SER A 110 -3.73 -3.41 12.06
CA SER A 110 -2.58 -2.65 11.60
C SER A 110 -2.56 -1.24 12.20
N CYS A 111 -1.38 -0.77 12.62
CA CYS A 111 -1.19 0.58 13.15
C CYS A 111 -0.13 1.36 12.36
N LYS A 112 -0.20 2.69 12.45
CA LYS A 112 0.88 3.61 12.11
C LYS A 112 1.53 4.07 13.41
N PHE A 113 2.86 4.05 13.44
CA PHE A 113 3.66 4.47 14.59
C PHE A 113 4.36 5.78 14.25
N TRP A 114 4.01 6.86 14.95
CA TRP A 114 4.57 8.18 14.73
C TRP A 114 5.48 8.57 15.90
N ILE A 115 6.59 9.21 15.61
CA ILE A 115 7.48 9.83 16.58
C ILE A 115 7.49 11.33 16.31
N GLN A 116 7.35 12.13 17.36
CA GLN A 116 7.56 13.56 17.32
C GLN A 116 8.90 13.87 17.99
N THR A 117 9.77 14.53 17.25
CA THR A 117 10.99 15.15 17.74
C THR A 117 10.88 16.67 17.66
N ASP A 118 11.84 17.36 18.25
CA ASP A 118 11.97 18.82 18.12
C ASP A 118 12.01 19.28 16.65
N SER A 119 12.60 18.46 15.78
CA SER A 119 12.65 18.68 14.33
C SER A 119 11.36 18.33 13.56
N GLY A 120 10.34 17.79 14.22
CA GLY A 120 9.02 17.51 13.62
C GLY A 120 8.47 16.10 13.86
N VAL A 121 7.37 15.78 13.17
CA VAL A 121 6.63 14.51 13.32
C VAL A 121 6.93 13.56 12.17
N GLU A 122 7.21 12.30 12.48
CA GLU A 122 7.65 11.30 11.53
C GLU A 122 6.99 9.94 11.69
N LEU A 123 6.75 9.28 10.56
CA LEU A 123 6.18 7.93 10.51
C LEU A 123 7.27 6.86 10.47
N LEU A 124 7.32 6.00 11.49
CA LEU A 124 8.12 4.78 11.46
C LEU A 124 7.41 3.67 10.67
N LYS A 125 7.80 3.52 9.39
CA LYS A 125 7.23 2.53 8.44
C LYS A 125 7.46 1.07 8.84
N SER A 126 8.42 0.80 9.72
CA SER A 126 8.78 -0.55 10.17
C SER A 126 7.71 -1.16 11.06
N VAL A 127 7.03 -0.35 11.87
CA VAL A 127 6.11 -0.82 12.92
C VAL A 127 4.66 -0.74 12.46
N ASN A 128 4.19 -1.82 11.83
CA ASN A 128 2.83 -1.90 11.28
C ASN A 128 1.82 -2.68 12.15
N SER A 129 2.23 -3.22 13.30
CA SER A 129 1.38 -4.01 14.19
C SER A 129 1.34 -3.43 15.59
N ARG A 130 0.13 -3.31 16.14
CA ARG A 130 -0.10 -2.74 17.48
C ARG A 130 0.65 -3.49 18.57
N ARG A 131 0.75 -4.82 18.47
CA ARG A 131 1.51 -5.65 19.43
C ARG A 131 3.00 -5.29 19.42
N ARG A 132 3.57 -5.05 18.22
CA ARG A 132 4.98 -4.68 18.07
C ARG A 132 5.24 -3.25 18.52
N ALA A 133 4.34 -2.32 18.16
CA ALA A 133 4.38 -0.95 18.63
C ALA A 133 4.44 -0.87 20.16
N LYS A 134 3.56 -1.62 20.85
CA LYS A 134 3.58 -1.70 22.32
C LYS A 134 4.88 -2.28 22.87
N LYS A 135 5.44 -3.33 22.25
CA LYS A 135 6.73 -3.91 22.65
C LYS A 135 7.89 -2.93 22.48
N ILE A 136 7.93 -2.21 21.37
CA ILE A 136 8.95 -1.20 21.09
C ILE A 136 8.81 -0.04 22.07
N LEU A 137 7.59 0.44 22.31
CA LEU A 137 7.32 1.50 23.29
C LEU A 137 7.80 1.11 24.70
N ALA A 138 7.53 -0.13 25.12
CA ALA A 138 7.99 -0.66 26.41
C ALA A 138 9.53 -0.73 26.52
N GLN A 139 10.24 -0.84 25.39
CA GLN A 139 11.72 -0.83 25.36
C GLN A 139 12.29 0.58 25.28
N LEU A 140 11.63 1.49 24.54
CA LEU A 140 12.09 2.88 24.36
C LEU A 140 11.83 3.74 25.58
N ARG A 141 10.70 3.55 26.26
CA ARG A 141 10.31 4.35 27.42
C ARG A 141 11.41 4.51 28.48
N PRO A 142 12.02 3.43 29.03
CA PRO A 142 13.05 3.60 30.05
C PRO A 142 14.30 4.32 29.54
N LEU A 143 14.63 4.20 28.24
CA LEU A 143 15.78 4.88 27.65
C LEU A 143 15.53 6.38 27.47
N ILE A 144 14.30 6.75 27.11
CA ILE A 144 13.87 8.14 26.99
C ILE A 144 13.82 8.79 28.39
N GLU A 145 13.22 8.12 29.37
CA GLU A 145 13.19 8.56 30.77
C GLU A 145 14.61 8.78 31.32
N GLN A 146 15.52 7.85 31.04
CA GLN A 146 16.93 7.98 31.45
C GLN A 146 17.64 9.15 30.77
N ALA A 147 17.37 9.41 29.49
CA ALA A 147 18.02 10.48 28.73
C ALA A 147 17.45 11.88 29.06
N GLN A 148 16.18 11.97 29.46
CA GLN A 148 15.48 13.22 29.74
C GLN A 148 15.39 13.52 31.25
N GLY A 149 15.80 12.60 32.12
CA GLY A 149 15.86 12.80 33.57
C GLY A 149 14.48 12.88 34.25
N GLY A 150 13.42 12.39 33.61
CA GLY A 150 12.04 12.49 34.09
C GLY A 150 11.33 11.14 34.09
N ASN A 151 10.42 10.94 35.06
CA ASN A 151 9.52 9.79 35.10
C ASN A 151 8.20 10.18 34.43
N PHE A 152 7.99 9.76 33.19
CA PHE A 152 6.76 10.07 32.47
C PHE A 152 5.66 9.11 32.93
N ALA A 153 4.63 9.60 33.61
CA ALA A 153 3.43 8.79 33.84
C ALA A 153 2.79 8.46 32.48
N PRO A 154 2.30 7.22 32.25
CA PRO A 154 1.58 6.94 31.03
C PRO A 154 0.23 7.66 31.15
N GLU A 155 0.13 8.84 30.57
CA GLU A 155 -1.17 9.45 30.36
C GLU A 155 -1.90 8.57 29.35
N THR A 156 -2.73 7.67 29.87
CA THR A 156 -3.75 7.01 29.07
C THR A 156 -4.64 8.12 28.57
N LEU A 157 -4.62 8.38 27.27
CA LEU A 157 -5.67 9.10 26.56
C LEU A 157 -7.01 8.35 26.75
N GLY A 158 -7.57 8.43 27.96
CA GLY A 158 -9.00 8.54 28.14
C GLY A 158 -9.35 9.98 27.77
N ASP A 159 -10.32 10.15 26.90
CA ASP A 159 -10.96 11.45 26.63
C ASP A 159 -10.20 12.51 25.82
N ALA A 160 -9.35 12.12 24.86
CA ALA A 160 -9.13 12.96 23.65
C ALA A 160 -10.26 12.78 22.61
N SER A 161 -11.50 12.66 23.09
CA SER A 161 -12.74 12.75 22.32
C SER A 161 -13.06 14.20 21.92
N GLY A 162 -12.39 15.19 22.54
CA GLY A 162 -12.29 16.56 22.05
C GLY A 162 -11.06 16.72 21.14
N ARG A 163 -11.29 16.83 19.83
CA ARG A 163 -10.29 16.99 18.74
C ARG A 163 -9.10 17.91 19.10
N PRO A 164 -7.88 17.57 18.63
CA PRO A 164 -7.56 17.83 17.24
C PRO A 164 -7.55 16.53 16.44
N THR A 165 -8.37 16.49 15.41
CA THR A 165 -8.18 15.55 14.31
C THR A 165 -6.74 15.71 13.84
N ILE A 166 -5.91 14.68 14.06
CA ILE A 166 -4.64 14.48 13.36
C ILE A 166 -5.02 14.28 11.89
N ASP A 167 -5.31 15.39 11.23
CA ASP A 167 -5.61 15.43 9.82
C ASP A 167 -4.37 14.98 9.07
N HIS A 168 -4.58 14.22 8.00
CA HIS A 168 -3.57 13.46 7.27
C HIS A 168 -2.55 14.35 6.54
N GLY A 169 -1.71 15.06 7.31
CA GLY A 169 -0.72 16.03 6.82
C GLY A 169 -1.17 17.48 6.88
N GLY A 170 -2.34 17.83 7.41
CA GLY A 170 -2.87 19.20 7.39
C GLY A 170 -2.36 20.10 8.51
N LEU A 171 -2.57 19.71 9.77
CA LEU A 171 -2.30 20.58 10.93
C LEU A 171 -0.80 20.86 11.12
N PHE A 172 0.03 19.80 11.07
CA PHE A 172 1.48 19.92 11.26
C PHE A 172 2.18 20.57 10.06
N GLU A 173 1.63 20.45 8.85
CA GLU A 173 2.17 21.13 7.67
C GLU A 173 1.78 22.61 7.64
N ALA A 174 0.63 22.97 8.22
CA ALA A 174 0.24 24.35 8.47
C ALA A 174 1.13 25.02 9.54
N ASP A 175 1.40 24.36 10.66
CA ASP A 175 2.33 24.86 11.69
C ASP A 175 3.76 24.98 11.15
N ARG A 176 4.23 24.00 10.36
CA ARG A 176 5.53 24.06 9.68
C ARG A 176 5.60 25.24 8.70
N LYS A 177 4.53 25.51 7.95
CA LYS A 177 4.45 26.69 7.06
C LYS A 177 4.36 28.00 7.82
N ALA A 178 3.76 28.01 9.00
CA ALA A 178 3.67 29.18 9.87
C ALA A 178 5.03 29.51 10.50
N GLN A 179 5.76 28.51 11.00
CA GLN A 179 7.13 28.69 11.52
C GLN A 179 8.10 29.18 10.44
N ASN A 180 8.05 28.61 9.23
CA ASN A 180 8.89 29.06 8.10
C ASN A 180 8.57 30.49 7.60
N LYS A 181 7.46 31.10 8.01
CA LYS A 181 7.10 32.48 7.65
C LYS A 181 7.66 33.53 8.62
N THR A 182 8.26 33.14 9.74
CA THR A 182 8.82 34.10 10.69
C THR A 182 10.25 34.46 10.29
N PRO A 183 10.54 35.67 9.79
CA PRO A 183 11.90 36.07 9.43
C PRO A 183 12.62 36.48 10.72
N GLY A 184 13.36 35.56 11.33
CA GLY A 184 14.01 35.83 12.61
C GLY A 184 15.17 34.88 12.92
N LYS A 185 16.39 35.39 12.66
CA LYS A 185 17.70 34.99 13.22
C LYS A 185 18.11 33.50 13.17
N GLY A 186 18.92 33.19 12.15
CA GLY A 186 20.23 32.54 12.35
C GLY A 186 20.27 31.11 12.90
N ALA A 187 19.17 30.36 12.91
CA ALA A 187 19.25 28.92 13.17
C ALA A 187 19.88 28.20 11.95
N PRO A 188 20.84 27.28 12.15
CA PRO A 188 21.39 26.50 11.04
C PRO A 188 20.25 25.77 10.32
N ALA A 189 20.23 25.89 8.99
CA ALA A 189 19.19 25.32 8.16
C ALA A 189 19.00 23.83 8.53
N PRO A 190 17.79 23.41 8.95
CA PRO A 190 17.54 22.00 9.24
C PRO A 190 17.85 21.23 7.95
N THR A 191 18.78 20.30 8.04
CA THR A 191 19.15 19.40 6.93
C THR A 191 17.85 18.85 6.35
N GLN A 192 17.55 19.20 5.10
CA GLN A 192 16.30 18.82 4.44
C GLN A 192 16.20 17.30 4.40
N GLN A 193 15.45 16.77 5.36
CA GLN A 193 15.11 15.37 5.39
C GLN A 193 14.06 15.14 4.31
N THR A 194 14.49 14.50 3.22
CA THR A 194 13.64 14.10 2.10
C THR A 194 12.48 13.26 2.64
N ALA A 195 11.25 13.73 2.41
CA ALA A 195 10.06 13.03 2.83
C ALA A 195 10.10 11.61 2.26
N PRO A 196 9.90 10.55 3.08
CA PRO A 196 10.21 9.21 2.64
C PRO A 196 9.21 8.78 1.55
N PRO A 197 9.66 8.15 0.45
CA PRO A 197 8.87 7.96 -0.76
C PRO A 197 7.49 7.38 -0.48
N ARG A 198 6.46 8.10 -0.93
CA ARG A 198 5.04 7.80 -0.72
C ARG A 198 4.69 6.61 -1.60
N ARG A 199 4.18 5.51 -1.03
CA ARG A 199 3.91 4.27 -1.78
C ARG A 199 2.86 4.47 -2.86
N GLN A 200 3.24 4.25 -4.11
CA GLN A 200 2.39 4.41 -5.28
C GLN A 200 1.75 3.07 -5.65
N PHE A 201 0.49 2.85 -5.24
CA PHE A 201 -0.29 1.66 -5.60
C PHE A 201 -0.80 1.71 -7.05
N HIS A 202 -0.72 2.87 -7.69
CA HIS A 202 -1.17 3.10 -9.05
C HIS A 202 -0.29 2.37 -10.09
N LYS A 203 1.03 2.38 -9.95
CA LYS A 203 1.94 1.69 -10.88
C LYS A 203 1.65 0.18 -11.02
N PRO A 204 1.60 -0.62 -9.94
CA PRO A 204 1.30 -2.05 -10.07
C PRO A 204 -0.12 -2.31 -10.58
N LEU A 205 -1.09 -1.45 -10.25
CA LEU A 205 -2.45 -1.55 -10.78
C LEU A 205 -2.47 -1.44 -12.31
N TYR A 206 -1.87 -0.38 -12.86
CA TYR A 206 -1.88 -0.14 -14.30
C TYR A 206 -0.98 -1.12 -15.08
N ALA A 207 0.10 -1.62 -14.46
CA ALA A 207 0.86 -2.72 -15.02
C ALA A 207 0.03 -4.01 -15.15
N LEU A 208 -0.78 -4.34 -14.14
CA LEU A 208 -1.67 -5.50 -14.18
C LEU A 208 -2.78 -5.37 -15.24
N PHE A 209 -3.28 -4.16 -15.51
CA PHE A 209 -4.17 -3.93 -16.65
C PHE A 209 -3.52 -4.30 -17.99
N ILE A 210 -2.26 -3.91 -18.23
CA ILE A 210 -1.52 -4.32 -19.44
C ILE A 210 -1.34 -5.83 -19.51
N ILE A 211 -0.96 -6.46 -18.40
CA ILE A 211 -0.81 -7.92 -18.34
C ILE A 211 -2.14 -8.61 -18.63
N SER A 212 -3.25 -8.11 -18.08
CA SER A 212 -4.60 -8.64 -18.34
C SER A 212 -5.00 -8.52 -19.81
N ALA A 213 -4.70 -7.38 -20.45
CA ALA A 213 -4.93 -7.21 -21.89
C ALA A 213 -4.11 -8.21 -22.71
N GLY A 214 -2.83 -8.36 -22.40
CA GLY A 214 -1.94 -9.32 -23.08
C GLY A 214 -2.40 -10.77 -22.89
N MET A 215 -2.83 -11.13 -21.69
CA MET A 215 -3.37 -12.46 -21.39
C MET A 215 -4.65 -12.76 -22.16
N THR A 216 -5.59 -11.81 -22.19
CA THR A 216 -6.84 -11.95 -22.97
C THR A 216 -6.52 -12.06 -24.47
N GLY A 217 -5.50 -11.35 -24.95
CA GLY A 217 -5.01 -11.50 -26.32
C GLY A 217 -4.41 -12.88 -26.61
N LEU A 218 -3.66 -13.45 -25.66
CA LEU A 218 -3.08 -14.80 -25.78
C LEU A 218 -4.15 -15.90 -25.76
N GLU A 219 -5.27 -15.68 -25.09
CA GLU A 219 -6.40 -16.62 -25.02
C GLU A 219 -6.99 -16.93 -26.42
N PHE A 220 -6.93 -15.96 -27.35
CA PHE A 220 -7.30 -16.18 -28.76
C PHE A 220 -6.39 -17.17 -29.49
N LEU A 221 -5.16 -17.36 -29.00
CA LEU A 221 -4.17 -18.26 -29.58
C LEU A 221 -4.16 -19.60 -28.84
N PHE A 222 -4.33 -19.58 -27.52
CA PHE A 222 -4.18 -20.72 -26.63
C PHE A 222 -5.35 -20.78 -25.64
N SER A 223 -6.53 -21.16 -26.13
CA SER A 223 -7.71 -21.42 -25.28
C SER A 223 -7.42 -22.64 -24.41
N SER A 224 -7.13 -22.41 -23.14
CA SER A 224 -6.81 -23.46 -22.18
C SER A 224 -7.34 -23.10 -20.80
N LEU A 225 -7.72 -24.12 -20.04
CA LEU A 225 -8.23 -23.96 -18.68
C LEU A 225 -7.25 -23.18 -17.79
N LEU A 226 -5.94 -23.39 -17.97
CA LEU A 226 -4.91 -22.67 -17.22
C LEU A 226 -4.92 -21.16 -17.51
N MET A 227 -5.12 -20.76 -18.76
CA MET A 227 -5.20 -19.34 -19.13
C MET A 227 -6.42 -18.68 -18.50
N GLU A 228 -7.56 -19.35 -18.50
CA GLU A 228 -8.79 -18.86 -17.86
C GLU A 228 -8.61 -18.64 -16.35
N PHE A 229 -8.02 -19.63 -15.65
CA PHE A 229 -7.71 -19.50 -14.23
C PHE A 229 -6.73 -18.35 -13.94
N CYS A 230 -5.65 -18.24 -14.72
CA CYS A 230 -4.68 -17.16 -14.56
C CYS A 230 -5.29 -15.79 -14.85
N GLY A 231 -6.12 -15.68 -15.89
CA GLY A 231 -6.87 -14.47 -16.24
C GLY A 231 -7.80 -14.04 -15.10
N GLY A 232 -8.58 -14.97 -14.55
CA GLY A 232 -9.44 -14.73 -13.40
C GLY A 232 -8.67 -14.26 -12.16
N LEU A 233 -7.52 -14.87 -11.84
CA LEU A 233 -6.66 -14.46 -10.72
C LEU A 233 -6.09 -13.05 -10.90
N ILE A 234 -5.64 -12.70 -12.11
CA ILE A 234 -5.18 -11.35 -12.43
C ILE A 234 -6.30 -10.34 -12.30
N PHE A 235 -7.50 -10.67 -12.79
CA PHE A 235 -8.65 -9.78 -12.70
C PHE A 235 -9.08 -9.54 -11.24
N LEU A 236 -9.06 -10.56 -10.39
CA LEU A 236 -9.26 -10.41 -8.95
C LEU A 236 -8.18 -9.53 -8.30
N ALA A 237 -6.92 -9.68 -8.71
CA ALA A 237 -5.82 -8.84 -8.23
C ALA A 237 -6.00 -7.37 -8.65
N ILE A 238 -6.46 -7.12 -9.88
CA ILE A 238 -6.84 -5.78 -10.35
C ILE A 238 -7.94 -5.21 -9.46
N GLY A 239 -9.02 -5.96 -9.22
CA GLY A 239 -10.12 -5.51 -8.34
C GLY A 239 -9.63 -5.12 -6.94
N ALA A 240 -8.79 -5.95 -6.31
CA ALA A 240 -8.21 -5.64 -5.02
C ALA A 240 -7.33 -4.37 -5.04
N LEU A 241 -6.52 -4.19 -6.08
CA LEU A 241 -5.65 -3.01 -6.22
C LEU A 241 -6.43 -1.74 -6.53
N VAL A 242 -7.50 -1.81 -7.32
CA VAL A 242 -8.42 -0.68 -7.56
C VAL A 242 -9.02 -0.22 -6.23
N ILE A 243 -9.58 -1.14 -5.44
CA ILE A 243 -10.17 -0.82 -4.13
C ILE A 243 -9.11 -0.18 -3.23
N MET A 244 -7.91 -0.75 -3.17
CA MET A 244 -6.81 -0.21 -2.37
C MET A 244 -6.35 1.18 -2.85
N ALA A 245 -6.30 1.40 -4.15
CA ALA A 245 -5.96 2.69 -4.74
C ALA A 245 -7.02 3.73 -4.39
N LEU A 246 -8.31 3.41 -4.55
CA LEU A 246 -9.43 4.29 -4.22
C LEU A 246 -9.48 4.65 -2.72
N VAL A 247 -9.37 3.66 -1.84
CA VAL A 247 -9.38 3.88 -0.38
C VAL A 247 -8.20 4.76 0.05
N ARG A 248 -7.02 4.56 -0.52
CA ARG A 248 -5.83 5.34 -0.16
C ARG A 248 -5.77 6.71 -0.82
N GLN A 249 -6.48 6.90 -1.92
CA GLN A 249 -6.54 8.15 -2.64
C GLN A 249 -7.26 9.25 -1.87
N GLY A 250 -8.19 8.91 -0.96
CA GLY A 250 -8.91 9.89 -0.13
C GLY A 250 -8.02 10.72 0.81
N GLY A 251 -6.82 10.24 1.16
CA GLY A 251 -5.87 10.94 2.05
C GLY A 251 -4.51 11.24 1.40
N GLY A 252 -4.40 11.14 0.09
CA GLY A 252 -3.16 11.29 -0.67
C GLY A 252 -3.14 12.55 -1.53
N ALA A 253 -2.00 13.24 -1.62
CA ALA A 253 -1.76 14.24 -2.67
C ALA A 253 -1.52 13.51 -4.01
N VAL A 254 -2.61 13.03 -4.60
CA VAL A 254 -2.62 12.39 -5.92
C VAL A 254 -3.09 13.41 -6.95
N SER A 255 -2.49 13.41 -8.14
CA SER A 255 -2.95 14.30 -9.22
C SER A 255 -4.42 14.03 -9.55
N SER A 256 -5.16 15.08 -9.89
CA SER A 256 -6.58 14.97 -10.27
C SER A 256 -6.78 13.98 -11.42
N GLY A 257 -5.90 14.00 -12.42
CA GLY A 257 -5.92 13.06 -13.54
C GLY A 257 -5.79 11.59 -13.10
N LEU A 258 -4.82 11.27 -12.23
CA LEU A 258 -4.65 9.90 -11.74
C LEU A 258 -5.82 9.45 -10.85
N ARG A 259 -6.48 10.39 -10.17
CA ARG A 259 -7.72 10.16 -9.40
C ARG A 259 -8.90 9.83 -10.27
N THR A 260 -9.18 10.67 -11.27
CA THR A 260 -10.25 10.40 -12.22
C THR A 260 -10.01 9.07 -12.92
N LEU A 261 -8.78 8.79 -13.36
CA LEU A 261 -8.45 7.54 -14.03
C LEU A 261 -8.65 6.31 -13.12
N THR A 262 -8.30 6.39 -11.83
CA THR A 262 -8.50 5.27 -10.90
C THR A 262 -10.00 4.97 -10.70
N TRP A 263 -10.85 5.99 -10.66
CA TRP A 263 -12.32 5.81 -10.64
C TRP A 263 -12.84 5.18 -11.93
N ILE A 264 -12.36 5.64 -13.09
CA ILE A 264 -12.71 5.06 -14.38
C ILE A 264 -12.29 3.57 -14.42
N SER A 265 -11.09 3.23 -13.98
CA SER A 265 -10.64 1.83 -13.87
C SER A 265 -11.54 0.99 -12.98
N GLY A 266 -12.05 1.55 -11.88
CA GLY A 266 -13.00 0.85 -11.03
C GLY A 266 -14.36 0.63 -11.68
N GLY A 267 -14.89 1.64 -12.37
CA GLY A 267 -16.11 1.49 -13.16
C GLY A 267 -15.95 0.45 -14.27
N PHE A 268 -14.83 0.49 -14.99
CA PHE A 268 -14.50 -0.50 -16.02
C PHE A 268 -14.42 -1.93 -15.46
N ALA A 269 -13.73 -2.13 -14.33
CA ALA A 269 -13.65 -3.44 -13.69
C ALA A 269 -15.03 -3.97 -13.25
N LEU A 270 -15.92 -3.10 -12.77
CA LEU A 270 -17.30 -3.48 -12.43
C LEU A 270 -18.11 -3.89 -13.66
N ILE A 271 -17.99 -3.14 -14.77
CA ILE A 271 -18.67 -3.46 -16.03
C ILE A 271 -18.17 -4.80 -16.59
N ALA A 272 -16.85 -5.00 -16.63
CA ALA A 272 -16.25 -6.25 -17.11
C ALA A 272 -16.66 -7.45 -16.23
N PHE A 273 -16.70 -7.28 -14.91
CA PHE A 273 -17.19 -8.32 -13.99
C PHE A 273 -18.66 -8.67 -14.25
N GLY A 274 -19.51 -7.65 -14.39
CA GLY A 274 -20.94 -7.83 -14.70
C GLY A 274 -21.16 -8.53 -16.04
N ALA A 275 -20.41 -8.14 -17.08
CA ALA A 275 -20.48 -8.77 -18.39
C ALA A 275 -20.04 -10.24 -18.35
N GLY A 276 -18.94 -10.57 -17.66
CA GLY A 276 -18.51 -11.95 -17.45
C GLY A 276 -19.57 -12.79 -16.74
N TYR A 277 -20.22 -12.23 -15.72
CA TYR A 277 -21.32 -12.89 -15.03
C TYR A 277 -22.54 -13.14 -15.93
N ILE A 278 -22.92 -12.18 -16.77
CA ILE A 278 -24.01 -12.35 -17.75
C ILE A 278 -23.69 -13.49 -18.72
N THR A 279 -22.45 -13.53 -19.23
CA THR A 279 -22.02 -14.62 -20.13
C THR A 279 -22.05 -15.96 -19.41
N PHE A 280 -21.57 -16.03 -18.18
CA PHE A 280 -21.66 -17.24 -17.34
C PHE A 280 -23.10 -17.72 -17.19
N MET A 281 -24.04 -16.82 -16.91
CA MET A 281 -25.47 -17.15 -16.79
C MET A 281 -26.07 -17.59 -18.13
N ALA A 282 -25.70 -16.95 -19.24
CA ALA A 282 -26.17 -17.35 -20.57
C ALA A 282 -25.75 -18.79 -20.92
N VAL A 283 -24.54 -19.20 -20.54
CA VAL A 283 -24.04 -20.56 -20.74
C VAL A 283 -24.85 -21.58 -19.93
N ILE A 284 -25.18 -21.26 -18.67
CA ILE A 284 -26.03 -22.11 -17.83
C ILE A 284 -27.44 -22.26 -18.43
N ILE A 285 -28.03 -21.16 -18.92
CA ILE A 285 -29.37 -21.19 -19.51
C ILE A 285 -29.39 -22.02 -20.80
N GLN A 286 -28.31 -21.96 -21.61
CA GLN A 286 -28.20 -22.73 -22.85
C GLN A 286 -27.92 -24.21 -22.61
N ASN A 287 -27.29 -24.57 -21.48
CA ASN A 287 -26.91 -25.93 -21.12
C ASN A 287 -27.47 -26.28 -19.73
N PRO A 288 -28.79 -26.46 -19.60
CA PRO A 288 -29.43 -26.66 -18.29
C PRO A 288 -29.01 -27.98 -17.63
N ASP A 289 -28.56 -28.96 -18.42
CA ASP A 289 -28.05 -30.26 -17.98
C ASP A 289 -26.74 -30.15 -17.19
N ILE A 290 -25.91 -29.14 -17.49
CA ILE A 290 -24.64 -28.89 -16.79
C ILE A 290 -24.78 -27.86 -15.66
N GLY A 291 -25.96 -27.24 -15.49
CA GLY A 291 -26.21 -26.13 -14.56
C GLY A 291 -25.80 -26.40 -13.10
N ASN A 292 -25.88 -27.67 -12.67
CA ASN A 292 -25.52 -28.09 -11.31
C ASN A 292 -24.06 -28.58 -11.18
N ASN A 293 -23.34 -28.78 -12.30
CA ASN A 293 -21.93 -29.15 -12.28
C ASN A 293 -21.06 -27.95 -12.69
N HIS A 294 -20.63 -27.21 -11.66
CA HIS A 294 -19.80 -26.02 -11.81
C HIS A 294 -18.46 -26.28 -12.49
N TRP A 295 -17.88 -27.47 -12.32
CA TRP A 295 -16.64 -27.84 -12.99
C TRP A 295 -16.87 -28.02 -14.49
N LEU A 296 -17.97 -28.67 -14.86
CA LEU A 296 -18.34 -28.86 -16.26
C LEU A 296 -18.64 -27.50 -16.92
N ILE A 297 -19.36 -26.61 -16.25
CA ILE A 297 -19.58 -25.23 -16.74
C ILE A 297 -18.25 -24.52 -16.99
N LEU A 298 -17.32 -24.57 -16.03
CA LEU A 298 -16.01 -23.93 -16.17
C LEU A 298 -15.23 -24.52 -17.36
N LYS A 299 -15.25 -25.84 -17.51
CA LYS A 299 -14.62 -26.52 -18.63
C LYS A 299 -15.25 -26.11 -19.96
N THR A 300 -16.58 -26.08 -20.05
CA THR A 300 -17.31 -25.62 -21.24
C THR A 300 -16.96 -24.16 -21.57
N MET A 301 -16.86 -23.28 -20.58
CA MET A 301 -16.43 -21.89 -20.80
C MET A 301 -14.98 -21.80 -21.28
N ALA A 302 -14.06 -22.59 -20.73
CA ALA A 302 -12.67 -22.62 -21.15
C ALA A 302 -12.45 -23.25 -22.54
N GLU A 303 -13.37 -24.11 -22.97
CA GLU A 303 -13.38 -24.72 -24.30
C GLU A 303 -14.07 -23.83 -25.35
N MET A 304 -14.95 -22.91 -24.93
CA MET A 304 -15.57 -21.94 -25.82
C MET A 304 -14.54 -20.94 -26.31
N SER A 305 -14.13 -21.09 -27.58
CA SER A 305 -13.25 -20.11 -28.19
C SER A 305 -13.97 -18.77 -28.36
N PRO A 306 -13.35 -17.64 -27.98
CA PRO A 306 -13.89 -16.31 -28.28
C PRO A 306 -14.15 -16.08 -29.77
N LYS A 307 -13.52 -16.85 -30.66
CA LYS A 307 -13.69 -16.74 -32.12
C LYS A 307 -15.04 -17.28 -32.62
N GLU A 308 -15.61 -18.26 -31.91
CA GLU A 308 -16.82 -18.95 -32.34
C GLU A 308 -18.09 -18.28 -31.80
N ASN A 309 -17.96 -17.52 -30.72
CA ASN A 309 -19.08 -16.83 -30.07
C ASN A 309 -18.91 -15.31 -30.20
N SER A 310 -19.79 -14.66 -30.97
CA SER A 310 -19.72 -13.22 -31.25
C SER A 310 -19.81 -12.34 -29.99
N LEU A 311 -20.54 -12.79 -28.95
CA LEU A 311 -20.64 -12.04 -27.70
C LEU A 311 -19.32 -12.10 -26.93
N LEU A 312 -18.74 -13.30 -26.78
CA LEU A 312 -17.42 -13.47 -26.16
C LEU A 312 -16.35 -12.71 -26.94
N PHE A 313 -16.38 -12.77 -28.28
CA PHE A 313 -15.50 -11.98 -29.14
C PHE A 313 -15.56 -10.49 -28.81
N ALA A 314 -16.78 -9.92 -28.81
CA ALA A 314 -16.99 -8.51 -28.56
C ALA A 314 -16.53 -8.09 -27.15
N LEU A 315 -16.83 -8.91 -26.14
CA LEU A 315 -16.42 -8.68 -24.76
C LEU A 315 -14.90 -8.76 -24.59
N SER A 316 -14.23 -9.73 -25.23
CA SER A 316 -12.78 -9.85 -25.18
C SER A 316 -12.09 -8.68 -25.88
N ILE A 317 -12.59 -8.22 -27.02
CA ILE A 317 -12.08 -7.02 -27.70
C ILE A 317 -12.28 -5.77 -26.84
N PHE A 318 -13.47 -5.58 -26.27
CA PHE A 318 -13.76 -4.50 -25.34
C PHE A 318 -12.79 -4.51 -24.15
N HIS A 319 -12.54 -5.70 -23.59
CA HIS A 319 -11.63 -5.88 -22.46
C HIS A 319 -10.19 -5.55 -22.82
N ILE A 320 -9.69 -6.03 -23.96
CA ILE A 320 -8.33 -5.75 -24.45
C ILE A 320 -8.13 -4.25 -24.66
N ILE A 321 -9.07 -3.57 -25.34
CA ILE A 321 -8.99 -2.13 -25.61
C ILE A 321 -9.02 -1.34 -24.30
N GLY A 322 -9.99 -1.64 -23.42
CA GLY A 322 -10.14 -0.94 -22.16
C GLY A 322 -8.93 -1.11 -21.23
N CYS A 323 -8.45 -2.35 -21.05
CA CYS A 323 -7.29 -2.66 -20.24
C CYS A 323 -6.00 -2.04 -20.81
N SER A 324 -5.81 -2.07 -22.14
CA SER A 324 -4.63 -1.47 -22.78
C SER A 324 -4.62 0.05 -22.59
N PHE A 325 -5.75 0.71 -22.87
CA PHE A 325 -5.86 2.16 -22.73
C PHE A 325 -5.65 2.59 -21.27
N LEU A 326 -6.38 1.99 -20.33
CA LEU A 326 -6.25 2.31 -18.90
C LEU A 326 -4.84 2.00 -18.37
N GLY A 327 -4.26 0.89 -18.80
CA GLY A 327 -2.91 0.49 -18.43
C GLY A 327 -1.84 1.48 -18.90
N VAL A 328 -1.85 1.86 -20.18
CA VAL A 328 -0.84 2.76 -20.77
C VAL A 328 -1.00 4.17 -20.18
N THR A 329 -2.21 4.74 -20.25
CA THR A 329 -2.47 6.09 -19.74
C THR A 329 -2.18 6.20 -18.25
N GLY A 330 -2.54 5.17 -17.48
CA GLY A 330 -2.30 5.15 -16.05
C GLY A 330 -0.82 5.02 -15.66
N LEU A 331 -0.05 4.22 -16.40
CA LEU A 331 1.40 4.13 -16.21
C LEU A 331 2.10 5.45 -16.54
N VAL A 332 1.73 6.11 -17.64
CA VAL A 332 2.28 7.41 -18.02
C VAL A 332 2.00 8.45 -16.94
N LEU A 333 0.74 8.59 -16.50
CA LEU A 333 0.38 9.55 -15.44
C LEU A 333 1.06 9.23 -14.11
N ALA A 334 1.16 7.96 -13.73
CA ALA A 334 1.83 7.55 -12.51
C ALA A 334 3.35 7.83 -12.55
N ASN A 335 3.98 7.75 -13.71
CA ASN A 335 5.39 8.10 -13.90
C ASN A 335 5.62 9.62 -13.88
N MET A 336 4.76 10.40 -14.53
CA MET A 336 4.83 11.87 -14.52
C MET A 336 4.66 12.45 -13.10
N GLN A 337 3.85 11.81 -12.26
CA GLN A 337 3.70 12.25 -10.88
C GLN A 337 4.96 11.97 -10.04
N GLY A 338 5.69 10.90 -10.37
CA GLY A 338 6.99 10.60 -9.76
C GLY A 338 8.02 11.69 -10.03
N SER A 339 8.16 12.09 -11.31
CA SER A 339 9.17 13.08 -11.72
C SER A 339 8.89 14.49 -11.16
N HIS A 340 7.62 14.90 -11.04
CA HIS A 340 7.29 16.17 -10.40
C HIS A 340 7.64 16.21 -8.91
N SER A 341 7.49 15.08 -8.21
CA SER A 341 7.86 15.00 -6.78
C SER A 341 9.38 15.10 -6.58
N GLU A 342 10.15 14.58 -7.53
CA GLU A 342 11.62 14.58 -7.52
C GLU A 342 12.19 15.98 -7.80
N LYS A 343 11.73 16.65 -8.87
CA LYS A 343 12.15 18.03 -9.19
C LYS A 343 11.83 19.05 -8.10
N THR A 344 10.71 18.87 -7.40
CA THR A 344 10.33 19.78 -6.30
C THR A 344 11.21 19.58 -5.07
N GLY A 345 11.84 18.40 -4.91
CA GLY A 345 12.80 18.13 -3.83
C GLY A 345 14.22 18.60 -4.14
N GLU A 346 14.62 18.63 -5.41
CA GLU A 346 15.96 19.05 -5.85
C GLU A 346 16.12 20.58 -5.80
N ASN A 347 15.08 21.33 -6.17
CA ASN A 347 15.12 22.81 -6.20
C ASN A 347 15.05 23.48 -4.82
N SER A 348 14.96 22.69 -3.74
CA SER A 348 14.98 23.20 -2.37
C SER A 348 16.35 23.15 -1.71
N GLN A 349 17.39 22.61 -2.36
CA GLN A 349 18.76 22.76 -1.86
C GLN A 349 19.18 24.24 -1.95
N PRO A 350 19.54 24.90 -0.83
CA PRO A 350 20.01 26.27 -0.86
C PRO A 350 21.32 26.35 -1.65
N SER A 351 21.39 27.22 -2.66
CA SER A 351 22.60 27.51 -3.41
C SER A 351 23.69 27.97 -2.45
N THR A 352 24.69 27.12 -2.21
CA THR A 352 25.92 27.43 -1.47
C THR A 352 26.88 28.31 -2.27
N ASP A 353 26.36 29.32 -2.97
CA ASP A 353 27.16 30.35 -3.61
C ASP A 353 27.05 31.63 -2.77
N MET A 354 27.82 31.69 -1.68
CA MET A 354 28.15 32.98 -1.06
C MET A 354 29.37 33.57 -1.79
N PRO A 355 29.33 34.82 -2.24
CA PRO A 355 30.50 35.49 -2.76
C PRO A 355 31.52 35.68 -1.63
N VAL A 356 32.75 35.21 -1.87
CA VAL A 356 33.92 35.48 -1.04
C VAL A 356 34.18 36.98 -1.08
N ALA A 357 33.82 37.68 0.00
CA ALA A 357 34.22 39.07 0.20
C ALA A 357 35.74 39.11 0.43
N ALA A 358 36.48 39.55 -0.59
CA ALA A 358 37.87 39.92 -0.45
C ALA A 358 37.93 41.17 0.45
N GLY A 359 38.55 41.03 1.62
CA GLY A 359 38.90 42.15 2.47
C GLY A 359 40.08 42.90 1.87
N GLU A 360 39.91 44.21 1.66
CA GLU A 360 40.99 45.17 1.44
C GLU A 360 41.66 45.48 2.78
N ASP A 361 42.98 45.27 2.84
CA ASP A 361 43.84 45.71 3.93
C ASP A 361 44.06 47.24 3.82
N SER A 362 43.92 47.96 4.92
CA SER A 362 44.36 49.35 5.12
C SER A 362 44.88 49.53 6.54
#